data_AF-A0A6F9EEC2-F1
#
_entry.id   AF-A0A6F9EEC2-F1
#
_cell.length_a   1.000
_cell.length_b   1.000
_cell.length_c   1.000
_cell.angle_alpha   90.00
_cell.angle_beta   90.00
_cell.angle_gamma   90.00
#
_symmetry.space_group_name_H-M   'P 1'
#
loop_
_entity.id
_entity.type
_entity.pdbx_description
1 polymer ?
#
loop_
_entity_poly.entity_id
_entity_poly.type
_entity_poly.pdbx_seq_one_letter_code
_entity_poly.pdbx_strand_id
1 'polypeptide(L)'
;MSLDKEGLLAVLHTQQELLKRMSELGEDILRTASQEDAVERVMTLSDTRKGVFEQLRDVISPEDLHLAALLDHADPEIREAAERVKDQFEAVMEQDRRLQQTFVNLLGKVGDTLLGLQQSLKVEKTYRSGGATPDGVFFDRRR
;
A
#
# COMPACT_ATOMS: atom_id res chain seq x y z
N MET A 1 15.72 -32.03 -4.33
CA MET A 1 15.16 -32.91 -5.38
C MET A 1 14.94 -32.02 -6.58
N SER A 2 15.50 -32.33 -7.76
CA SER A 2 15.23 -31.55 -8.97
C SER A 2 13.77 -31.75 -9.38
N LEU A 3 13.03 -30.67 -9.63
CA LEU A 3 11.72 -30.75 -10.23
C LEU A 3 11.86 -31.27 -11.67
N ASP A 4 10.88 -32.06 -12.11
CA ASP A 4 10.73 -32.42 -13.51
C ASP A 4 10.08 -31.26 -14.29
N LYS A 5 9.96 -31.42 -15.62
CA LYS A 5 9.39 -30.39 -16.49
C LYS A 5 8.00 -29.95 -16.02
N GLU A 6 7.13 -30.89 -15.70
CA GLU A 6 5.75 -30.61 -15.28
C GLU A 6 5.72 -29.87 -13.94
N GLY A 7 6.56 -30.26 -12.98
CA GLY A 7 6.71 -29.55 -11.72
C GLY A 7 7.23 -28.12 -11.88
N LEU A 8 8.20 -27.90 -12.78
CA LEU A 8 8.71 -26.56 -13.08
C LEU A 8 7.63 -25.66 -13.70
N LEU A 9 6.89 -26.18 -14.69
CA LEU A 9 5.80 -25.43 -15.32
C LEU A 9 4.69 -25.12 -14.32
N ALA A 10 4.31 -26.07 -13.46
CA ALA A 10 3.30 -25.84 -12.42
C ALA A 10 3.70 -24.72 -11.44
N VAL A 11 4.98 -24.68 -11.04
CA VAL A 11 5.50 -23.60 -10.19
C VAL A 11 5.45 -22.26 -10.93
N LEU A 12 5.93 -22.19 -12.17
CA LEU A 12 5.90 -20.94 -12.97
C LEU A 12 4.47 -20.43 -13.20
N HIS A 13 3.52 -21.32 -13.48
CA HIS A 13 2.11 -20.95 -13.61
C HIS A 13 1.54 -20.43 -12.30
N THR A 14 1.84 -21.09 -11.17
CA THR A 14 1.39 -20.62 -9.85
C THR A 14 1.96 -19.23 -9.54
N GLN A 15 3.24 -19.00 -9.83
CA GLN A 15 3.87 -17.68 -9.67
C GLN A 15 3.18 -16.62 -10.54
N GLN A 16 2.89 -16.95 -11.80
CA GLN A 16 2.20 -16.06 -12.72
C GLN A 16 0.80 -15.67 -12.20
N GLU A 17 0.03 -16.63 -11.70
CA GLU A 17 -1.31 -16.38 -11.13
C GLU A 17 -1.25 -15.47 -9.89
N LEU A 18 -0.32 -15.73 -8.98
CA LEU A 18 -0.14 -14.93 -7.77
C LEU A 18 0.30 -13.50 -8.11
N LEU A 19 1.24 -13.34 -9.04
CA LEU A 19 1.69 -12.02 -9.51
C LEU A 19 0.57 -11.25 -10.23
N LYS A 20 -0.25 -11.95 -11.03
CA LYS A 20 -1.44 -11.34 -11.66
C LYS A 20 -2.42 -10.85 -10.59
N ARG A 21 -2.71 -11.67 -9.58
CA ARG A 21 -3.58 -11.30 -8.47
C ARG A 21 -3.03 -10.11 -7.67
N MET A 22 -1.71 -10.06 -7.44
CA MET A 22 -1.06 -8.89 -6.83
C MET A 22 -1.25 -7.62 -7.67
N SER A 23 -1.16 -7.75 -8.99
CA SER A 23 -1.37 -6.64 -9.94
C SER A 23 -2.81 -6.14 -9.91
N GLU A 24 -3.79 -7.04 -9.92
CA GLU A 24 -5.22 -6.68 -9.84
C GLU A 24 -5.54 -5.96 -8.53
N LEU A 25 -5.05 -6.49 -7.40
CA LEU A 25 -5.20 -5.85 -6.09
C LEU A 25 -4.53 -4.48 -6.03
N GLY A 26 -3.36 -4.31 -6.65
CA GLY A 26 -2.69 -3.03 -6.70
C GLY A 26 -3.46 -1.99 -7.50
N GLU A 27 -4.05 -2.35 -8.64
CA GLU A 27 -4.90 -1.43 -9.41
C GLU A 27 -6.17 -1.06 -8.63
N ASP A 28 -6.76 -2.02 -7.91
CA ASP A 28 -7.92 -1.75 -7.03
C ASP A 28 -7.57 -0.82 -5.87
N ILE A 29 -6.39 -0.96 -5.27
CA ILE A 29 -5.88 -0.03 -4.25
C ILE A 29 -5.73 1.37 -4.84
N LEU A 30 -5.09 1.50 -6.00
CA LEU A 30 -4.87 2.78 -6.67
C LEU A 30 -6.20 3.46 -7.03
N ARG A 31 -7.17 2.70 -7.53
CA ARG A 31 -8.53 3.20 -7.82
C ARG A 31 -9.23 3.63 -6.54
N THR A 32 -9.18 2.81 -5.49
CA THR A 32 -9.85 3.10 -4.22
C THR A 32 -9.26 4.34 -3.55
N ALA A 33 -7.94 4.52 -3.56
CA ALA A 33 -7.27 5.64 -2.91
C ALA A 33 -7.66 7.04 -3.44
N SER A 34 -8.29 7.10 -4.62
CA SER A 34 -8.86 8.33 -5.19
C SER A 34 -10.25 8.69 -4.66
N GLN A 35 -10.90 7.81 -3.89
CA GLN A 35 -12.26 8.00 -3.37
C GLN A 35 -12.26 8.75 -2.02
N GLU A 36 -13.38 9.39 -1.68
CA GLU A 36 -13.63 9.90 -0.32
C GLU A 36 -13.75 8.71 0.66
N ASP A 37 -13.23 8.85 1.88
CA ASP A 37 -13.22 7.80 2.91
C ASP A 37 -12.54 6.47 2.53
N ALA A 38 -11.56 6.53 1.62
CA ALA A 38 -10.87 5.37 1.07
C ALA A 38 -9.97 4.60 2.06
N VAL A 39 -9.66 5.15 3.24
CA VAL A 39 -8.58 4.66 4.12
C VAL A 39 -8.79 3.21 4.55
N GLU A 40 -9.97 2.89 5.10
CA GLU A 40 -10.27 1.55 5.60
C GLU A 40 -10.21 0.51 4.47
N ARG A 41 -10.81 0.84 3.33
CA ARG A 41 -10.83 -0.06 2.17
C ARG A 41 -9.44 -0.27 1.57
N VAL A 42 -8.62 0.80 1.50
CA VAL A 42 -7.22 0.70 1.08
C VAL A 42 -6.43 -0.21 2.01
N MET A 43 -6.66 -0.13 3.33
CA MET A 43 -6.01 -1.04 4.29
C MET A 43 -6.41 -2.49 4.06
N THR A 44 -7.71 -2.79 3.94
CA THR A 44 -8.19 -4.17 3.68
C THR A 44 -7.61 -4.77 2.40
N LEU A 45 -7.57 -3.98 1.32
CA LEU A 45 -6.98 -4.41 0.05
C LEU A 45 -5.47 -4.62 0.17
N SER A 46 -4.78 -3.76 0.93
CA SER A 46 -3.34 -3.87 1.18
C SER A 46 -2.99 -5.12 1.99
N ASP A 47 -3.77 -5.45 3.01
CA ASP A 47 -3.62 -6.68 3.80
C ASP A 47 -3.85 -7.92 2.93
N THR A 48 -4.86 -7.88 2.07
CA THR A 48 -5.12 -8.96 1.09
C THR A 48 -3.93 -9.13 0.15
N ARG A 49 -3.40 -8.04 -0.40
CA ARG A 49 -2.24 -8.06 -1.31
C ARG A 49 -0.98 -8.57 -0.61
N LYS A 50 -0.79 -8.21 0.66
CA LYS A 50 0.29 -8.75 1.51
C LYS A 50 0.17 -10.27 1.67
N GLY A 51 -1.02 -10.80 1.91
CA GLY A 51 -1.24 -12.25 2.00
C GLY A 51 -0.91 -12.99 0.69
N VAL A 52 -1.18 -12.37 -0.47
CA VAL A 52 -0.79 -12.94 -1.78
C VAL A 52 0.74 -12.89 -1.96
N PHE A 53 1.40 -11.83 -1.53
CA PHE A 53 2.86 -11.75 -1.54
C PHE A 53 3.52 -12.82 -0.66
N GLU A 54 2.95 -13.09 0.52
CA GLU A 54 3.43 -14.16 1.40
C GLU A 54 3.30 -15.54 0.72
N GLN A 55 2.19 -15.81 0.04
CA GLN A 55 2.03 -17.03 -0.78
C GLN A 55 3.06 -17.10 -1.91
N LEU A 56 3.29 -15.99 -2.61
CA LEU A 56 4.28 -15.94 -3.69
C LEU A 56 5.69 -16.23 -3.17
N ARG A 57 6.06 -15.65 -2.02
CA ARG A 57 7.34 -15.91 -1.35
C ARG A 57 7.49 -17.39 -0.99
N ASP A 58 6.42 -18.02 -0.51
CA ASP A 58 6.46 -19.44 -0.12
C ASP A 58 6.57 -20.36 -1.35
N VAL A 59 5.98 -19.99 -2.49
CA VAL A 59 6.15 -20.69 -3.78
C VAL A 59 7.55 -20.50 -4.37
N ILE A 60 8.19 -19.35 -4.11
CA ILE A 60 9.57 -19.06 -4.53
C ILE A 60 10.59 -19.91 -3.75
N SER A 61 10.21 -20.55 -2.62
CA SER A 61 11.13 -21.40 -1.86
C SER A 61 11.11 -22.85 -2.33
N PRO A 62 11.99 -23.17 -3.29
CA PRO A 62 13.01 -24.18 -3.03
C PRO A 62 14.38 -23.59 -3.41
N GLU A 63 15.42 -23.86 -2.61
CA GLU A 63 16.79 -23.31 -2.69
C GLU A 63 17.51 -23.38 -4.07
N ASP A 64 16.86 -23.90 -5.12
CA ASP A 64 17.43 -24.16 -6.45
C ASP A 64 16.75 -23.40 -7.63
N LEU A 65 15.58 -22.76 -7.45
CA LEU A 65 14.84 -22.15 -8.58
C LEU A 65 15.30 -20.71 -8.89
N HIS A 66 16.37 -20.59 -9.66
CA HIS A 66 16.87 -19.29 -10.11
C HIS A 66 16.16 -18.91 -11.42
N LEU A 67 15.30 -17.89 -11.39
CA LEU A 67 14.56 -17.42 -12.58
C LEU A 67 15.49 -17.16 -13.78
N ALA A 68 16.70 -16.63 -13.53
CA ALA A 68 17.74 -16.45 -14.55
C ALA A 68 18.10 -17.75 -15.28
N ALA A 69 18.23 -18.87 -14.54
CA ALA A 69 18.52 -20.16 -15.13
C ALA A 69 17.34 -20.73 -15.95
N LEU A 70 16.10 -20.35 -15.62
CA LEU A 70 14.91 -20.78 -16.36
C LEU A 70 14.69 -20.00 -17.65
N LEU A 71 15.15 -18.75 -17.71
CA LEU A 71 15.12 -17.94 -18.93
C LEU A 71 16.08 -18.48 -20.02
N ASP A 72 17.15 -19.15 -19.61
CA ASP A 72 18.11 -19.80 -20.51
C ASP A 72 17.86 -21.31 -20.65
N HIS A 73 16.70 -21.80 -20.20
CA HIS A 73 16.39 -23.23 -20.21
C HIS A 73 16.30 -23.80 -21.63
N ALA A 74 16.78 -25.02 -21.83
CA ALA A 74 16.82 -25.68 -23.14
C ALA A 74 15.41 -25.99 -23.70
N ASP A 75 14.44 -26.23 -22.81
CA ASP A 75 13.03 -26.42 -23.18
C ASP A 75 12.35 -25.05 -23.45
N PRO A 76 11.81 -24.83 -24.66
CA PRO A 76 11.20 -23.55 -25.03
C PRO A 76 9.96 -23.22 -24.19
N GLU A 77 9.17 -24.21 -23.74
CA GLU A 77 7.96 -23.95 -22.96
C GLU A 77 8.29 -23.42 -21.56
N ILE A 78 9.36 -23.96 -20.94
CA ILE A 78 9.86 -23.48 -19.64
C ILE A 78 10.37 -22.05 -19.78
N ARG A 79 11.13 -21.76 -20.84
CA ARG A 79 11.65 -20.42 -21.10
C ARG A 79 10.52 -19.41 -21.30
N GLU A 80 9.53 -19.71 -22.14
CA GLU A 80 8.39 -18.83 -22.36
C GLU A 80 7.59 -18.58 -21.07
N ALA A 81 7.40 -19.61 -20.24
CA ALA A 81 6.73 -19.45 -18.94
C ALA A 81 7.55 -18.57 -17.99
N ALA A 82 8.87 -18.74 -17.95
CA ALA A 82 9.77 -17.91 -17.16
C ALA A 82 9.80 -16.44 -17.63
N GLU A 83 9.78 -16.20 -18.94
CA GLU A 83 9.68 -14.85 -19.51
C GLU A 83 8.38 -14.15 -19.06
N ARG A 84 7.24 -14.84 -19.13
CA ARG A 84 5.95 -14.29 -18.65
C ARG A 84 5.97 -13.96 -17.16
N VAL A 85 6.59 -14.81 -16.33
CA VAL A 85 6.76 -14.54 -14.90
C VAL A 85 7.64 -13.31 -14.68
N LYS A 86 8.75 -13.20 -15.41
CA LYS A 86 9.66 -12.05 -15.35
C LYS A 86 8.94 -10.75 -15.71
N ASP A 87 8.23 -10.71 -16.84
CA ASP A 87 7.50 -9.52 -17.31
C ASP A 87 6.43 -9.10 -16.29
N GLN A 88 5.71 -10.07 -15.72
CA GLN A 88 4.71 -9.78 -14.69
C GLN A 88 5.34 -9.29 -13.39
N PHE A 89 6.51 -9.81 -13.00
CA PHE A 89 7.26 -9.35 -11.84
C PHE A 89 7.72 -7.89 -12.01
N GLU A 90 8.24 -7.53 -13.18
CA GLU A 90 8.63 -6.15 -13.50
C GLU A 90 7.42 -5.19 -13.45
N ALA A 91 6.27 -5.63 -13.96
CA ALA A 91 5.03 -4.86 -13.87
C ALA A 91 4.55 -4.64 -12.43
N VAL A 92 4.63 -5.67 -11.58
CA VAL A 92 4.30 -5.58 -10.15
C VAL A 92 5.27 -4.63 -9.42
N MET A 93 6.56 -4.68 -9.73
CA MET A 93 7.56 -3.77 -9.16
C MET A 93 7.30 -2.30 -9.51
N GLU A 94 6.91 -2.01 -10.76
CA GLU A 94 6.54 -0.65 -11.14
C GLU A 94 5.27 -0.20 -10.44
N GLN A 95 4.29 -1.10 -10.30
CA GLN A 95 3.08 -0.82 -9.54
C GLN A 95 3.38 -0.56 -8.06
N ASP A 96 4.33 -1.27 -7.45
CA ASP A 96 4.75 -1.04 -6.06
C ASP A 96 5.25 0.39 -5.84
N ARG A 97 6.00 0.97 -6.80
CA ARG A 97 6.44 2.37 -6.73
C ARG A 97 5.24 3.33 -6.72
N ARG A 98 4.25 3.08 -7.57
CA ARG A 98 3.00 3.87 -7.62
C ARG A 98 2.20 3.75 -6.32
N LEU A 99 2.12 2.55 -5.75
CA LEU A 99 1.45 2.28 -4.48
C LEU A 99 2.14 3.00 -3.31
N GLN A 100 3.48 2.95 -3.25
CA GLN A 100 4.26 3.66 -2.22
C GLN A 100 3.96 5.15 -2.23
N GLN A 101 3.98 5.79 -3.40
CA GLN A 101 3.64 7.21 -3.50
C GLN A 101 2.19 7.49 -3.08
N THR A 102 1.27 6.60 -3.43
CA THR A 102 -0.15 6.71 -3.07
C THR A 102 -0.35 6.63 -1.56
N PHE A 103 0.35 5.72 -0.87
CA PHE A 103 0.27 5.59 0.59
C PHE A 103 0.85 6.80 1.31
N VAL A 104 1.96 7.37 0.82
CA VAL A 104 2.52 8.62 1.36
C VAL A 104 1.51 9.76 1.25
N ASN A 105 0.86 9.89 0.08
CA ASN A 105 -0.16 10.93 -0.13
C ASN A 105 -1.38 10.73 0.78
N LEU A 106 -1.84 9.49 0.97
CA LEU A 106 -2.97 9.16 1.83
C LEU A 106 -2.64 9.47 3.30
N LEU A 107 -1.44 9.11 3.76
CA LEU A 107 -0.96 9.41 5.10
C LEU A 107 -0.92 10.92 5.35
N GLY A 108 -0.45 11.71 4.38
CA GLY A 108 -0.46 13.17 4.46
C GLY A 108 -1.86 13.75 4.64
N LYS A 109 -2.82 13.33 3.80
CA LYS A 109 -4.23 13.76 3.89
C LYS A 109 -4.87 13.44 5.24
N VAL A 110 -4.64 12.23 5.75
CA VAL A 110 -5.14 11.82 7.06
C VAL A 110 -4.50 12.66 8.16
N GLY A 111 -3.19 12.90 8.08
CA GLY A 111 -2.45 13.76 9.01
C GLY A 111 -3.00 15.18 9.05
N ASP A 112 -3.19 15.82 7.90
CA ASP A 112 -3.73 17.18 7.79
C ASP A 112 -5.15 17.28 8.39
N THR A 113 -5.98 16.27 8.12
CA THR A 113 -7.34 16.19 8.67
C THR A 113 -7.33 16.10 10.19
N LEU A 114 -6.49 15.21 10.75
CA LEU A 114 -6.35 15.05 12.20
C LEU A 114 -5.78 16.32 12.86
N LEU A 115 -4.83 17.01 12.23
CA LEU A 115 -4.30 18.28 12.73
C LEU A 115 -5.38 19.37 12.75
N GLY A 116 -6.19 19.48 11.69
CA GLY A 116 -7.33 20.40 11.63
C GLY A 116 -8.35 20.11 12.74
N LEU A 117 -8.69 18.84 12.95
CA LEU A 117 -9.56 18.41 14.05
C LEU A 117 -8.96 18.71 15.43
N GLN A 118 -7.67 18.47 15.62
CA GLN A 118 -7.00 18.81 16.89
C GLN A 118 -7.04 20.33 17.17
N GLN A 119 -6.94 21.16 16.13
CA GLN A 119 -7.09 22.61 16.27
C GLN A 119 -8.53 23.01 16.64
N SER A 120 -9.55 22.39 16.02
CA SER A 120 -10.95 22.68 16.33
C SER A 120 -11.38 22.21 17.73
N LEU A 121 -10.75 21.15 18.25
CA LEU A 121 -10.96 20.66 19.62
C LEU A 121 -10.41 21.59 20.71
N LYS A 122 -9.66 22.65 20.38
CA LYS A 122 -9.19 23.68 21.33
C LYS A 122 -10.30 24.68 21.73
N VAL A 123 -11.53 24.17 21.91
CA VAL A 123 -12.74 24.94 22.28
C VAL A 123 -12.48 25.81 23.51
N GLU A 124 -11.80 25.28 24.52
CA GLU A 124 -11.47 26.00 25.75
C GLU A 124 -10.63 27.26 25.49
N LYS A 125 -9.69 27.24 24.53
CA LYS A 125 -8.92 28.44 24.12
C LYS A 125 -9.79 29.44 23.36
N THR A 126 -10.69 28.97 22.50
CA THR A 126 -11.57 29.81 21.69
C THR A 126 -12.61 30.56 22.53
N TYR A 127 -13.12 29.93 23.60
CA TYR A 127 -14.18 30.50 24.45
C TYR A 127 -13.70 31.06 25.81
N ARG A 128 -12.50 30.72 26.32
CA ARG A 128 -11.93 31.40 27.51
C ARG A 128 -11.29 32.76 27.22
N SER A 129 -10.89 33.07 25.99
CA SER A 129 -10.35 34.40 25.65
C SER A 129 -11.39 35.54 25.76
N GLY A 130 -12.67 35.23 26.02
CA GLY A 130 -13.70 36.20 26.37
C GLY A 130 -13.94 36.39 27.88
N GLY A 131 -13.20 35.69 28.75
CA GLY A 131 -13.43 35.66 30.20
C GLY A 131 -12.43 36.44 31.05
N ALA A 132 -11.67 37.38 30.48
CA ALA A 132 -10.79 38.26 31.25
C ALA A 132 -11.53 39.53 31.70
N THR A 133 -12.31 39.42 32.77
CA THR A 133 -12.39 40.47 33.80
C THR A 133 -12.24 39.74 35.12
N PRO A 134 -11.27 40.09 35.99
CA PRO A 134 -11.42 41.31 36.79
C PRO A 134 -10.09 41.99 37.23
N ASP A 135 -10.06 43.33 37.27
CA ASP A 135 -9.82 44.12 38.50
C ASP A 135 -9.42 45.57 38.21
N GLY A 136 -10.26 46.48 38.72
CA GLY A 136 -9.85 47.72 39.37
C GLY A 136 -9.16 48.80 38.54
N VAL A 137 -9.95 49.73 37.99
CA VAL A 137 -9.69 51.17 38.24
C VAL A 137 -11.02 51.89 38.39
N PHE A 138 -11.36 52.21 39.64
CA PHE A 138 -12.24 53.33 39.98
C PHE A 138 -11.65 54.60 39.36
N PHE A 139 -12.38 55.26 38.47
CA PHE A 139 -12.30 56.72 38.39
C PHE A 139 -13.69 57.31 38.49
N ASP A 140 -13.97 57.70 39.73
CA ASP A 140 -14.92 58.73 40.12
C ASP A 140 -14.77 59.95 39.19
N ARG A 141 -15.86 60.34 38.54
CA ARG A 141 -16.04 61.69 38.02
C ARG A 141 -17.44 62.18 38.37
N ARG A 142 -17.54 62.76 39.56
CA ARG A 142 -18.57 63.76 39.89
C ARG A 142 -18.44 64.97 38.97
N ARG A 143 -19.53 65.30 38.27
CA ARG A 143 -20.27 66.58 38.25
C ARG A 143 -21.00 66.78 36.93
#